data_AF-F4LNY4-F1
#
_entry.id   AF-F4LNY4-F1
#
_cell.length_a   1.000
_cell.length_b   1.000
_cell.length_c   1.000
_cell.angle_alpha   90.00
_cell.angle_beta   90.00
_cell.angle_gamma   90.00
#
_symmetry.space_group_name_H-M   'P 1'
#
loop_
_entity.id
_entity.type
_entity.pdbx_description
1 polymer ?
#
loop_
_entity_poly.entity_id
_entity_poly.type
_entity_poly.pdbx_seq_one_letter_code
_entity_poly.pdbx_strand_id
1 'polypeptide(L)'
;MKKLLSGAVSVVLAGCLFVSCATTGTAAESAAEPEVTAAAAAVYVLNASELDLNADIAGGTKAGTDGFFTLNVPNPAESKLVVDANNKTVEGTAYSRRLKLGGMLNTVTFTVPSTASVAVVCCSSSNSAVRSLEFKTGDGTVAAEVPAPGSPVRSTVELAPGTYSLQAAGGGGVNVYEVEVTLQ
;
A
#
# COMPACT_ATOMS: atom_id res chain seq x y z
N MET A 1 -21.07 0.41 64.49
CA MET A 1 -21.10 -0.98 64.99
C MET A 1 -20.11 -1.82 64.18
N LYS A 2 -19.30 -2.65 64.86
CA LYS A 2 -18.39 -3.73 64.37
C LYS A 2 -17.19 -3.27 63.51
N LYS A 3 -15.92 -3.19 63.97
CA LYS A 3 -14.98 -4.16 64.64
C LYS A 3 -14.74 -5.39 63.71
N LEU A 4 -13.53 -5.82 63.31
CA LEU A 4 -12.28 -6.16 64.02
C LEU A 4 -11.10 -6.31 63.00
N LEU A 5 -9.87 -5.83 63.27
CA LEU A 5 -8.64 -6.53 63.76
C LEU A 5 -8.09 -7.61 62.81
N SER A 6 -6.79 -7.69 62.48
CA SER A 6 -5.59 -7.98 63.31
C SER A 6 -4.39 -8.05 62.34
N GLY A 7 -3.09 -7.82 62.61
CA GLY A 7 -2.28 -7.61 63.80
C GLY A 7 -0.80 -7.96 63.49
N ALA A 8 0.12 -7.13 64.01
CA ALA A 8 1.58 -7.21 64.24
C ALA A 8 2.43 -8.37 63.64
N VAL A 9 3.52 -8.10 62.89
CA VAL A 9 4.92 -7.75 63.30
C VAL A 9 5.61 -8.79 64.20
N SER A 10 6.69 -9.39 63.69
CA SER A 10 7.87 -9.74 64.50
C SER A 10 9.13 -9.83 63.62
N VAL A 11 10.18 -9.12 64.06
CA VAL A 11 11.52 -9.06 63.48
C VAL A 11 12.43 -10.02 64.25
N VAL A 12 13.25 -10.80 63.56
CA VAL A 12 14.45 -11.43 64.16
C VAL A 12 15.63 -11.25 63.19
N LEU A 13 16.72 -10.75 63.75
CA LEU A 13 18.00 -10.41 63.14
C LEU A 13 19.08 -11.36 63.69
N ALA A 14 19.95 -11.88 62.81
CA ALA A 14 21.34 -12.37 63.02
C ALA A 14 21.60 -13.46 61.96
N GLY A 15 22.68 -13.53 61.19
CA GLY A 15 24.00 -12.89 61.22
C GLY A 15 24.99 -13.90 60.59
N CYS A 16 26.05 -13.40 59.95
CA CYS A 16 27.25 -14.12 59.48
C CYS A 16 27.11 -15.04 58.24
N LEU A 17 28.08 -15.24 57.34
CA LEU A 17 29.37 -14.63 57.00
C LEU A 17 29.98 -15.48 55.85
N PHE A 18 30.70 -14.83 54.91
CA PHE A 18 31.73 -15.32 53.97
C PHE A 18 31.42 -16.30 52.79
N VAL A 19 31.80 -15.80 51.60
CA VAL A 19 32.69 -16.38 50.56
C VAL A 19 32.24 -17.65 49.82
N SER A 20 32.08 -17.54 48.51
CA SER A 20 33.05 -18.07 47.54
C SER A 20 32.59 -17.85 46.09
N CYS A 21 33.49 -17.30 45.28
CA CYS A 21 33.44 -17.38 43.82
C CYS A 21 33.50 -18.85 43.40
N ALA A 22 32.62 -19.25 42.49
CA ALA A 22 32.80 -20.47 41.69
C ALA A 22 32.45 -20.13 40.24
N THR A 23 33.51 -19.98 39.45
CA THR A 23 33.47 -20.04 37.99
C THR A 23 32.96 -21.42 37.57
N THR A 24 31.85 -21.44 36.85
CA THR A 24 31.49 -22.53 35.94
C THR A 24 31.07 -21.89 34.64
N GLY A 25 32.06 -21.75 33.74
CA GLY A 25 31.81 -21.52 32.33
C GLY A 25 31.09 -22.73 31.76
N THR A 26 29.77 -22.69 31.76
CA THR A 26 28.97 -23.49 30.84
C THR A 26 29.06 -22.78 29.50
N ALA A 27 29.74 -23.42 28.54
CA ALA A 27 29.70 -23.03 27.15
C ALA A 27 28.24 -22.99 26.73
N ALA A 28 27.71 -21.78 26.55
CA ALA A 28 26.48 -21.58 25.82
C ALA A 28 26.78 -22.02 24.39
N GLU A 29 26.27 -23.18 24.02
CA GLU A 29 26.09 -23.59 22.64
C GLU A 29 25.24 -22.50 21.99
N SER A 30 25.92 -21.59 21.32
CA SER A 30 25.34 -20.55 20.49
C SER A 30 24.61 -21.25 19.37
N ALA A 31 23.33 -21.57 19.62
CA ALA A 31 22.39 -21.92 18.58
C ALA A 31 22.45 -20.79 17.55
N ALA A 32 22.97 -21.12 16.36
CA ALA A 32 22.89 -20.23 15.22
C ALA A 32 21.40 -19.91 15.04
N GLU A 33 21.01 -18.67 15.32
CA GLU A 33 19.72 -18.16 14.90
C GLU A 33 19.66 -18.36 13.38
N PRO A 34 18.60 -18.98 12.84
CA PRO A 34 18.47 -19.07 11.40
C PRO A 34 18.41 -17.63 10.88
N GLU A 35 19.39 -17.26 10.05
CA GLU A 35 19.27 -16.03 9.27
C GLU A 35 18.02 -16.19 8.41
N VAL A 36 16.95 -15.53 8.82
CA VAL A 36 15.76 -15.35 8.01
C VAL A 36 16.19 -14.40 6.91
N THR A 37 16.72 -14.95 5.82
CA THR A 37 16.85 -14.23 4.55
C THR A 37 15.44 -13.75 4.19
N ALA A 38 15.13 -12.49 4.53
CA ALA A 38 13.91 -11.84 4.12
C ALA A 38 13.86 -11.93 2.59
N ALA A 39 12.87 -12.64 2.07
CA ALA A 39 12.62 -12.66 0.64
C ALA A 39 12.45 -11.21 0.19
N ALA A 40 13.17 -10.82 -0.86
CA ALA A 40 13.03 -9.47 -1.41
C ALA A 40 11.55 -9.27 -1.82
N ALA A 41 10.93 -8.24 -1.26
CA ALA A 41 9.56 -7.86 -1.60
C ALA A 41 9.46 -7.64 -3.11
N ALA A 42 8.51 -8.32 -3.76
CA ALA A 42 8.27 -8.13 -5.19
C ALA A 42 7.58 -6.78 -5.39
N VAL A 43 8.14 -5.95 -6.27
CA VAL A 43 7.64 -4.61 -6.59
C VAL A 43 7.16 -4.56 -8.03
N TYR A 44 5.93 -4.08 -8.23
CA TYR A 44 5.32 -3.90 -9.54
C TYR A 44 4.89 -2.45 -9.74
N VAL A 45 5.30 -1.83 -10.84
CA VAL A 45 5.07 -0.41 -11.11
C VAL A 45 4.30 -0.23 -12.41
N LEU A 46 3.25 0.57 -12.37
CA LEU A 46 2.58 1.15 -13.53
C LEU A 46 2.86 2.65 -13.55
N ASN A 47 3.83 3.08 -14.37
CA ASN A 47 4.13 4.49 -14.57
C ASN A 47 3.48 4.99 -15.87
N ALA A 48 2.58 5.97 -15.78
CA ALA A 48 1.89 6.52 -16.95
C ALA A 48 2.84 7.15 -17.97
N SER A 49 4.03 7.60 -17.54
CA SER A 49 5.08 8.15 -18.41
C SER A 49 5.65 7.13 -19.39
N GLU A 50 5.57 5.84 -19.06
CA GLU A 50 6.09 4.72 -19.84
C GLU A 50 5.03 4.11 -20.76
N LEU A 51 3.75 4.49 -20.60
CA LEU A 51 2.66 4.01 -21.45
C LEU A 51 2.61 4.76 -22.77
N ASP A 52 2.34 4.05 -23.86
CA ASP A 52 2.25 4.64 -25.20
C ASP A 52 1.21 5.77 -25.31
N LEU A 53 1.65 6.89 -25.88
CA LEU A 53 0.86 8.10 -26.10
C LEU A 53 -0.27 7.83 -27.10
N ASN A 54 -1.50 8.23 -26.76
CA ASN A 54 -2.68 8.03 -27.63
C ASN A 54 -2.90 6.57 -28.08
N ALA A 55 -2.36 5.60 -27.34
CA ALA A 55 -2.74 4.22 -27.59
C ALA A 55 -4.25 4.11 -27.37
N ASP A 56 -4.97 3.63 -28.38
CA ASP A 56 -6.31 3.12 -28.19
C ASP A 56 -6.16 1.85 -27.35
N ILE A 57 -6.14 2.03 -26.03
CA ILE A 57 -6.00 0.92 -25.10
C ILE A 57 -7.33 0.16 -25.14
N ALA A 58 -7.35 -0.93 -25.89
CA ALA A 58 -8.45 -1.88 -25.85
C ALA A 58 -8.57 -2.45 -24.42
N GLY A 59 -9.80 -2.73 -23.99
CA GLY A 59 -10.01 -3.36 -22.68
C GLY A 59 -9.21 -4.66 -22.55
N GLY A 60 -8.58 -4.86 -21.40
CA GLY A 60 -7.75 -6.04 -21.13
C GLY A 60 -6.25 -5.86 -21.46
N THR A 61 -5.82 -4.66 -21.84
CA THR A 61 -4.40 -4.39 -22.14
C THR A 61 -3.53 -4.57 -20.90
N LYS A 62 -2.47 -5.37 -20.99
CA LYS A 62 -1.49 -5.55 -19.91
C LYS A 62 -0.49 -4.40 -19.89
N ALA A 63 -0.12 -3.94 -18.70
CA ALA A 63 0.75 -2.78 -18.52
C ALA A 63 1.57 -2.86 -17.23
N GLY A 64 2.59 -1.98 -17.14
CA GLY A 64 3.52 -1.92 -16.01
C GLY A 64 4.51 -3.10 -15.97
N THR A 65 5.24 -3.21 -14.86
CA THR A 65 6.21 -4.28 -14.62
C THR A 65 5.59 -5.65 -14.90
N ASP A 66 6.21 -6.41 -15.81
CA ASP A 66 5.81 -7.76 -16.22
C ASP A 66 4.32 -7.92 -16.64
N GLY A 67 3.65 -6.82 -17.01
CA GLY A 67 2.23 -6.84 -17.34
C GLY A 67 1.32 -7.13 -16.15
N PHE A 68 1.77 -6.85 -14.92
CA PHE A 68 1.03 -7.08 -13.68
C PHE A 68 -0.33 -6.37 -13.65
N PHE A 69 -0.41 -5.19 -14.27
CA PHE A 69 -1.63 -4.40 -14.32
C PHE A 69 -2.41 -4.67 -15.59
N THR A 70 -3.73 -4.63 -15.49
CA THR A 70 -4.65 -4.73 -16.62
C THR A 70 -5.46 -3.44 -16.73
N LEU A 71 -5.34 -2.77 -17.87
CA LEU A 71 -6.07 -1.56 -18.20
C LEU A 71 -7.39 -1.95 -18.85
N ASN A 72 -8.50 -1.58 -18.23
CA ASN A 72 -9.82 -1.99 -18.64
C ASN A 72 -10.65 -0.81 -19.13
N VAL A 73 -11.30 -1.03 -20.27
CA VAL A 73 -12.28 -0.14 -20.89
C VAL A 73 -13.51 -1.00 -21.17
N PRO A 74 -14.61 -0.85 -20.41
CA PRO A 74 -15.75 -1.77 -20.47
C PRO A 74 -16.55 -1.62 -21.77
N ASN A 75 -16.48 -0.47 -22.44
CA ASN A 75 -17.00 -0.31 -23.79
C ASN A 75 -15.97 0.37 -24.70
N PRO A 76 -15.03 -0.39 -25.30
CA PRO A 76 -13.96 0.17 -26.14
C PRO A 76 -14.48 0.81 -27.43
N ALA A 77 -15.75 0.56 -27.82
CA ALA A 77 -16.38 1.21 -28.97
C ALA A 77 -16.87 2.63 -28.66
N GLU A 78 -17.10 2.95 -27.38
CA GLU A 78 -17.69 4.22 -26.93
C GLU A 78 -16.77 5.01 -25.99
N SER A 79 -15.71 4.39 -25.48
CA SER A 79 -14.80 4.98 -24.53
C SER A 79 -13.38 4.50 -24.78
N LYS A 80 -12.41 5.31 -24.36
CA LYS A 80 -10.99 5.03 -24.48
C LYS A 80 -10.31 5.43 -23.18
N LEU A 81 -9.35 4.62 -22.74
CA LEU A 81 -8.38 5.07 -21.76
C LEU A 81 -7.44 6.05 -22.46
N VAL A 82 -7.29 7.23 -21.87
CA VAL A 82 -6.48 8.30 -22.46
C VAL A 82 -5.21 8.46 -21.64
N VAL A 83 -4.07 8.30 -22.32
CA VAL A 83 -2.76 8.70 -21.82
C VAL A 83 -2.32 9.93 -22.60
N ASP A 84 -2.16 11.06 -21.90
CA ASP A 84 -1.72 12.32 -22.48
C ASP A 84 -0.54 12.93 -21.71
N ALA A 85 0.12 13.88 -22.36
CA ALA A 85 1.22 14.62 -21.76
C ALA A 85 0.72 15.46 -20.57
N ASN A 86 1.37 15.30 -19.42
CA ASN A 86 1.12 16.11 -18.24
C ASN A 86 2.38 16.13 -17.37
N ASN A 87 3.15 17.20 -17.46
CA ASN A 87 4.40 17.32 -16.72
C ASN A 87 4.14 17.73 -15.28
N LYS A 88 4.50 16.86 -14.33
CA LYS A 88 4.36 17.07 -12.89
C LYS A 88 5.59 16.54 -12.17
N THR A 89 5.88 17.12 -11.01
CA THR A 89 6.89 16.60 -10.09
C THR A 89 6.24 16.38 -8.74
N VAL A 90 6.37 15.17 -8.21
CA VAL A 90 5.85 14.79 -6.89
C VAL A 90 7.00 14.14 -6.15
N GLU A 91 7.34 14.68 -4.97
CA GLU A 91 8.42 14.14 -4.12
C GLU A 91 9.77 13.96 -4.84
N GLY A 92 10.08 14.85 -5.79
CA GLY A 92 11.32 14.80 -6.57
C GLY A 92 11.28 13.88 -7.81
N THR A 93 10.25 13.05 -7.95
CA THR A 93 10.04 12.23 -9.15
C THR A 93 9.28 13.03 -10.20
N ALA A 94 9.80 13.05 -11.44
CA ALA A 94 9.17 13.69 -12.57
C ALA A 94 8.27 12.70 -13.34
N TYR A 95 7.04 13.12 -13.61
CA TYR A 95 6.07 12.42 -14.44
C TYR A 95 5.80 13.27 -15.67
N SER A 96 5.87 12.66 -16.86
CA SER A 96 5.65 13.37 -18.14
C SER A 96 4.25 13.14 -18.70
N ARG A 97 3.52 12.15 -18.18
CA ARG A 97 2.20 11.74 -18.66
C ARG A 97 1.29 11.37 -17.50
N ARG A 98 -0.01 11.32 -17.79
CA ARG A 98 -1.05 10.83 -16.89
C ARG A 98 -1.96 9.84 -17.60
N LEU A 99 -2.46 8.88 -16.86
CA LEU A 99 -3.57 8.00 -17.21
C LEU A 99 -4.88 8.64 -16.72
N LYS A 100 -5.83 8.86 -17.62
CA LYS A 100 -7.16 9.38 -17.26
C LYS A 100 -8.13 8.24 -17.04
N LEU A 101 -8.60 8.07 -15.81
CA LEU A 101 -9.64 7.08 -15.51
C LEU A 101 -11.05 7.55 -15.93
N GLY A 102 -11.25 8.86 -16.12
CA GLY A 102 -12.36 9.36 -16.94
C GLY A 102 -13.76 8.87 -16.55
N GLY A 103 -14.10 8.86 -15.26
CA GLY A 103 -15.40 8.41 -14.78
C GLY A 103 -15.39 6.99 -14.21
N MET A 104 -16.58 6.40 -14.03
CA MET A 104 -16.78 5.10 -13.36
C MET A 104 -16.32 3.88 -14.17
N LEU A 105 -16.06 4.05 -15.46
CA LEU A 105 -15.96 2.94 -16.40
C LEU A 105 -14.53 2.48 -16.63
N ASN A 106 -13.54 3.37 -16.69
CA ASN A 106 -12.17 2.92 -16.94
C ASN A 106 -11.48 2.56 -15.62
N THR A 107 -10.83 1.40 -15.62
CA THR A 107 -10.23 0.86 -14.40
C THR A 107 -8.82 0.33 -14.65
N VAL A 108 -8.00 0.36 -13.61
CA VAL A 108 -6.75 -0.41 -13.54
C VAL A 108 -7.00 -1.58 -12.61
N THR A 109 -6.83 -2.81 -13.10
CA THR A 109 -7.03 -4.03 -12.32
C THR A 109 -5.71 -4.75 -12.08
N PHE A 110 -5.54 -5.29 -10.89
CA PHE A 110 -4.38 -6.08 -10.50
C PHE A 110 -4.76 -7.05 -9.37
N THR A 111 -3.93 -8.07 -9.17
CA THR A 111 -4.15 -9.11 -8.15
C THR A 111 -2.93 -9.21 -7.25
N VAL A 112 -3.15 -9.07 -5.95
CA VAL A 112 -2.09 -9.23 -4.94
C VAL A 112 -2.25 -10.59 -4.23
N PRO A 113 -1.24 -11.47 -4.26
CA PRO A 113 -1.33 -12.82 -3.69
C PRO A 113 -1.06 -12.85 -2.18
N SER A 114 -0.38 -11.84 -1.64
CA SER A 114 -0.15 -11.60 -0.22
C SER A 114 -0.62 -10.19 0.14
N THR A 115 -0.50 -9.81 1.41
CA THR A 115 -0.67 -8.42 1.83
C THR A 115 0.27 -7.52 1.01
N ALA A 116 -0.21 -6.37 0.59
CA ALA A 116 0.57 -5.46 -0.24
C ALA A 116 0.43 -4.02 0.24
N SER A 117 1.55 -3.30 0.22
CA SER A 117 1.55 -1.85 0.29
C SER A 117 1.40 -1.28 -1.12
N VAL A 118 0.40 -0.44 -1.33
CA VAL A 118 0.11 0.16 -2.64
C VAL A 118 0.23 1.67 -2.56
N ALA A 119 1.22 2.22 -3.26
CA ALA A 119 1.41 3.65 -3.40
C ALA A 119 0.83 4.13 -4.74
N VAL A 120 0.09 5.24 -4.71
CA VAL A 120 -0.50 5.84 -5.91
C VAL A 120 -0.18 7.32 -5.96
N VAL A 121 0.24 7.80 -7.13
CA VAL A 121 0.35 9.23 -7.42
C VAL A 121 -0.84 9.64 -8.27
N CYS A 122 -1.74 10.46 -7.72
CA CYS A 122 -2.96 10.86 -8.41
C CYS A 122 -3.41 12.29 -8.09
N CYS A 123 -4.26 12.83 -8.96
CA CYS A 123 -4.95 14.10 -8.73
C CYS A 123 -6.35 14.09 -9.35
N SER A 124 -7.21 14.98 -8.88
CA SER A 124 -8.47 15.29 -9.55
C SER A 124 -8.21 15.79 -10.97
N SER A 125 -9.12 15.49 -11.89
CA SER A 125 -9.15 16.14 -13.21
C SER A 125 -9.63 17.58 -13.16
N SER A 126 -10.05 18.07 -11.99
CA SER A 126 -10.39 19.46 -11.72
C SER A 126 -9.41 20.04 -10.69
N ASN A 127 -8.86 21.23 -10.99
CA ASN A 127 -7.94 21.90 -10.08
C ASN A 127 -8.65 22.44 -8.81
N SER A 128 -9.98 22.55 -8.81
CA SER A 128 -10.76 23.14 -7.72
C SER A 128 -11.63 22.13 -6.95
N ALA A 129 -11.81 20.92 -7.48
CA ALA A 129 -12.61 19.88 -6.82
C ALA A 129 -11.70 18.77 -6.29
N VAL A 130 -11.78 18.51 -4.99
CA VAL A 130 -11.19 17.31 -4.39
C VAL A 130 -12.08 16.13 -4.74
N ARG A 131 -11.45 15.07 -5.23
CA ARG A 131 -12.08 13.78 -5.55
C ARG A 131 -11.36 12.69 -4.77
N SER A 132 -11.77 11.45 -5.01
CA SER A 132 -11.12 10.29 -4.43
C SER A 132 -10.92 9.20 -5.45
N LEU A 133 -9.90 8.38 -5.22
CA LEU A 133 -9.65 7.15 -5.95
C LEU A 133 -9.93 5.97 -5.02
N GLU A 134 -10.85 5.09 -5.44
CA GLU A 134 -11.29 3.92 -4.71
C GLU A 134 -10.56 2.68 -5.22
N PHE A 135 -10.18 1.82 -4.29
CA PHE A 135 -9.72 0.45 -4.54
C PHE A 135 -10.92 -0.47 -4.29
N LYS A 136 -11.52 -0.99 -5.36
CA LYS A 136 -12.68 -1.88 -5.26
C LYS A 136 -12.29 -3.33 -5.45
N THR A 137 -12.80 -4.20 -4.59
CA THR A 137 -12.75 -5.65 -4.78
C THR A 137 -13.59 -6.09 -5.97
N GLY A 138 -13.44 -7.34 -6.41
CA GLY A 138 -14.17 -7.88 -7.57
C GLY A 138 -15.70 -7.87 -7.45
N ASP A 139 -16.24 -7.79 -6.24
CA ASP A 139 -17.68 -7.63 -5.95
C ASP A 139 -18.14 -6.17 -5.94
N GLY A 140 -17.24 -5.22 -6.15
CA GLY A 140 -17.50 -3.78 -6.15
C GLY A 140 -17.40 -3.09 -4.79
N THR A 141 -17.08 -3.82 -3.72
CA THR A 141 -16.90 -3.24 -2.38
C THR A 141 -15.66 -2.35 -2.33
N VAL A 142 -15.76 -1.17 -1.72
CA VAL A 142 -14.60 -0.28 -1.52
C VAL A 142 -13.76 -0.84 -0.37
N ALA A 143 -12.55 -1.30 -0.69
CA ALA A 143 -11.59 -1.82 0.28
C ALA A 143 -10.69 -0.71 0.85
N ALA A 144 -10.36 0.28 0.04
CA ALA A 144 -9.58 1.44 0.44
C ALA A 144 -9.91 2.65 -0.45
N GLU A 145 -9.56 3.84 0.00
CA GLU A 145 -9.75 5.09 -0.71
C GLU A 145 -8.57 6.03 -0.45
N VAL A 146 -8.11 6.74 -1.48
CA VAL A 146 -7.09 7.79 -1.35
C VAL A 146 -7.59 9.12 -1.90
N PRO A 147 -7.18 10.25 -1.31
CA PRO A 147 -7.58 11.57 -1.80
C PRO A 147 -6.91 11.88 -3.14
N ALA A 148 -7.69 12.51 -4.02
CA ALA A 148 -7.23 13.05 -5.30
C ALA A 148 -7.55 14.57 -5.34
N PRO A 149 -6.70 15.43 -4.74
CA PRO A 149 -6.90 16.88 -4.76
C PRO A 149 -6.55 17.49 -6.13
N GLY A 150 -6.70 18.80 -6.29
CA GLY A 150 -6.41 19.50 -7.56
C GLY A 150 -4.95 19.45 -8.01
N SER A 151 -4.03 19.14 -7.09
CA SER A 151 -2.61 18.90 -7.37
C SER A 151 -2.25 17.43 -7.13
N PRO A 152 -1.30 16.84 -7.88
CA PRO A 152 -0.85 15.48 -7.64
C PRO A 152 -0.25 15.30 -6.26
N VAL A 153 -0.66 14.22 -5.60
CA VAL A 153 -0.14 13.75 -4.32
C VAL A 153 0.17 12.27 -4.41
N ARG A 154 1.17 11.82 -3.64
CA ARG A 154 1.37 10.40 -3.38
C ARG A 154 0.57 9.99 -2.15
N SER A 155 -0.06 8.83 -2.19
CA SER A 155 -0.79 8.25 -1.07
C SER A 155 -0.56 6.75 -1.04
N THR A 156 -0.53 6.17 0.16
CA THR A 156 -0.26 4.73 0.36
C THR A 156 -1.40 4.10 1.13
N VAL A 157 -1.78 2.88 0.73
CA VAL A 157 -2.76 2.03 1.41
C VAL A 157 -2.22 0.61 1.56
N GLU A 158 -2.68 -0.09 2.58
CA GLU A 158 -2.43 -1.53 2.73
C GLU A 158 -3.64 -2.31 2.21
N LEU A 159 -3.38 -3.32 1.37
CA LEU A 159 -4.41 -4.20 0.80
C LEU A 159 -4.15 -5.64 1.24
N ALA A 160 -5.24 -6.33 1.61
CA ALA A 160 -5.22 -7.77 1.84
C ALA A 160 -5.05 -8.53 0.50
N PRO A 161 -4.75 -9.84 0.52
CA PRO A 161 -4.75 -10.66 -0.69
C PRO A 161 -6.09 -10.56 -1.44
N GLY A 162 -6.05 -10.32 -2.74
CA GLY A 162 -7.27 -10.11 -3.52
C GLY A 162 -7.04 -9.53 -4.91
N THR A 163 -8.12 -9.42 -5.67
CA THR A 163 -8.15 -8.70 -6.95
C THR A 163 -8.85 -7.37 -6.77
N TYR A 164 -8.21 -6.31 -7.24
CA TYR A 164 -8.64 -4.94 -7.03
C TYR A 164 -8.78 -4.18 -8.36
N SER A 165 -9.70 -3.23 -8.40
CA SER A 165 -9.82 -2.24 -9.46
C SER A 165 -9.71 -0.82 -8.91
N LEU A 166 -8.90 0.02 -9.54
CA LEU A 166 -8.82 1.46 -9.25
C LEU A 166 -9.90 2.19 -10.05
N GLN A 167 -10.71 2.98 -9.35
CA GLN A 167 -11.78 3.76 -9.96
C GLN A 167 -11.93 5.11 -9.26
N ALA A 168 -12.37 6.13 -9.99
CA ALA A 168 -12.72 7.39 -9.35
C ALA A 168 -14.06 7.25 -8.58
N ALA A 169 -14.08 7.71 -7.33
CA ALA A 169 -15.29 7.73 -6.51
C ALA A 169 -16.42 8.51 -7.21
N GLY A 170 -17.63 7.95 -7.16
CA GLY A 170 -18.84 8.55 -7.74
C GLY A 170 -18.77 8.85 -9.24
N GLY A 171 -17.83 8.24 -9.97
CA GLY A 171 -17.64 8.49 -11.40
C GLY A 171 -17.03 9.86 -11.73
N GLY A 172 -16.30 10.45 -10.79
CA GLY A 172 -15.50 11.65 -11.06
C GLY A 172 -14.33 11.38 -12.02
N GLY A 173 -13.64 12.44 -12.44
CA GLY A 173 -12.38 12.31 -13.18
C GLY A 173 -11.17 12.29 -12.23
N VAL A 174 -10.42 11.20 -12.21
CA VAL A 174 -9.11 11.13 -11.54
C VAL A 174 -8.04 10.86 -12.60
N ASN A 175 -6.91 11.55 -12.45
CA ASN A 175 -5.70 11.34 -13.22
C ASN A 175 -4.70 10.57 -12.35
N VAL A 176 -4.15 9.50 -12.89
CA VAL A 176 -3.14 8.67 -12.22
C VAL A 176 -1.81 8.82 -12.96
N TYR A 177 -0.73 9.01 -12.23
CA TYR A 177 0.63 9.13 -12.78
C TYR A 177 1.44 7.88 -12.52
N GLU A 178 1.23 7.24 -11.36
CA GLU A 178 1.92 6.04 -10.95
C GLU A 178 1.05 5.18 -10.02
N VAL A 179 1.17 3.87 -10.15
CA VAL A 179 0.73 2.88 -9.15
C VAL A 179 1.91 1.96 -8.89
N GLU A 180 2.33 1.85 -7.64
CA GLU A 180 3.37 0.93 -7.18
C GLU A 180 2.77 -0.05 -6.18
N VAL A 181 3.00 -1.34 -6.40
CA VAL A 181 2.53 -2.42 -5.54
C VAL A 181 3.75 -3.16 -5.01
N THR A 182 3.94 -3.14 -3.70
CA THR A 182 5.00 -3.87 -3.00
C THR A 182 4.39 -5.01 -2.20
N LEU A 183 4.67 -6.26 -2.59
CA LEU A 183 4.19 -7.44 -1.88
C LEU A 183 5.01 -7.67 -0.60
N GLN A 184 4.31 -7.96 0.50
CA GLN A 184 4.88 -8.31 1.81
C GLN A 184 5.01 -9.82 2.00
#